data_AF-A0A1H1JVK7-F1
#
_entry.id   AF-A0A1H1JVK7-F1
#
_cell.length_a   1.000
_cell.length_b   1.000
_cell.length_c   1.000
_cell.angle_alpha   90.00
_cell.angle_beta   90.00
_cell.angle_gamma   90.00
#
_symmetry.space_group_name_H-M   'P 1'
#
loop_
_entity.id
_entity.type
_entity.pdbx_description
1 polymer ?
#
loop_
_entity_poly.entity_id
_entity_poly.type
_entity_poly.pdbx_seq_one_letter_code
_entity_poly.pdbx_strand_id
1 'polypeptide(L)'
;MIFFACSMIGVGAFESLWRDNNGHQLWVDAGVLTEKEIAVLRSTGALVTSFAGHARAGDAEEMACAVAVIQEHHPAEPIWIEAM
;
A
#
# COMPACT_ATOMS: atom_id res chain seq x y z
N MET A 1 3.98 -1.09 -10.60
CA MET A 1 4.53 -1.28 -9.24
C MET A 1 3.42 -1.13 -8.22
N ILE A 2 3.39 -2.01 -7.23
CA ILE A 2 2.50 -1.92 -6.08
C ILE A 2 3.24 -1.25 -4.93
N PHE A 3 2.63 -0.24 -4.33
CA PHE A 3 3.15 0.47 -3.17
C PHE A 3 2.44 -0.07 -1.94
N PHE A 4 3.14 -0.76 -1.05
CA PHE A 4 2.57 -1.26 0.19
C PHE A 4 2.95 -0.34 1.36
N ALA A 5 1.97 0.37 1.91
CA ALA A 5 2.14 1.33 3.00
C ALA A 5 1.58 0.78 4.31
N CYS A 6 2.44 0.68 5.33
CA CYS A 6 2.09 0.26 6.69
C CYS A 6 2.00 1.46 7.65
N SER A 7 2.16 2.69 7.16
CA SER A 7 2.13 3.91 7.94
C SER A 7 1.62 5.10 7.13
N MET A 8 1.23 6.18 7.81
CA MET A 8 0.88 7.45 7.17
C MET A 8 2.07 8.09 6.43
N ILE A 9 3.31 7.79 6.84
CA ILE A 9 4.52 8.25 6.15
C ILE A 9 4.61 7.55 4.78
N GLY A 10 4.39 6.23 4.75
CA GLY A 10 4.31 5.46 3.51
C GLY A 10 3.21 5.95 2.56
N VAL A 11 2.04 6.31 3.10
CA VAL A 11 0.95 6.91 2.29
C VAL A 11 1.38 8.25 1.69
N GLY A 12 2.02 9.14 2.46
CA GLY A 12 2.52 10.41 1.93
C GLY A 12 3.61 10.25 0.87
N ALA A 13 4.47 9.24 1.01
CA ALA A 13 5.46 8.89 -0.01
C ALA A 13 4.79 8.41 -1.31
N PHE A 14 3.74 7.57 -1.21
CA PHE A 14 2.93 7.17 -2.35
C PHE A 14 2.29 8.38 -3.04
N GLU A 15 1.62 9.28 -2.30
CA GLU A 15 0.95 10.44 -2.89
C GLU A 15 1.91 11.36 -3.65
N SER A 16 3.13 11.52 -3.12
CA SER A 16 4.18 12.31 -3.76
C SER A 16 4.61 11.67 -5.07
N LEU A 17 4.90 10.36 -5.06
CA LEU A 17 5.29 9.61 -6.26
C LEU A 17 4.15 9.53 -7.30
N TRP A 18 2.93 9.28 -6.85
CA TRP A 18 1.75 9.10 -7.70
C TRP A 18 1.38 10.37 -8.46
N ARG A 19 1.62 11.54 -7.86
CA ARG A 19 1.42 12.84 -8.52
C ARG A 19 2.27 12.99 -9.78
N ASP A 20 3.49 12.46 -9.74
CA ASP A 20 4.44 12.53 -10.85
C ASP A 20 4.26 11.34 -11.81
N ASN A 21 3.77 10.20 -11.32
CA ASN A 21 3.49 9.00 -12.10
C ASN A 21 2.25 8.24 -11.58
N ASN A 22 1.12 8.42 -12.24
CA ASN A 22 -0.17 7.87 -11.80
C ASN A 22 -0.38 6.36 -12.08
N GLY A 23 0.63 5.67 -12.63
CA GLY A 23 0.56 4.23 -12.93
C GLY A 23 0.73 3.31 -11.71
N HIS A 24 0.93 3.87 -10.52
CA HIS A 24 1.17 3.11 -9.28
C HIS A 24 -0.14 2.83 -8.52
N GLN A 25 -0.22 1.66 -7.90
CA GLN A 25 -1.35 1.27 -7.03
C GLN A 25 -0.89 1.27 -5.58
N LEU A 26 -1.75 1.74 -4.68
CA LEU A 26 -1.52 1.73 -3.23
C LEU A 26 -2.25 0.55 -2.60
N TRP A 27 -1.52 -0.29 -1.89
CA TRP A 27 -2.05 -1.21 -0.90
C TRP A 27 -1.70 -0.66 0.48
N VAL A 28 -2.69 -0.57 1.36
CA VAL A 28 -2.54 0.05 2.67
C VAL A 28 -2.93 -0.92 3.77
N ASP A 29 -2.09 -1.05 4.81
CA ASP A 29 -2.36 -1.91 5.96
C ASP A 29 -3.63 -1.47 6.71
N ALA A 30 -4.30 -2.42 7.35
CA ALA A 30 -5.53 -2.17 8.08
C ALA A 30 -5.31 -1.14 9.20
N GLY A 31 -6.11 -0.07 9.19
CA GLY A 31 -6.08 0.97 10.22
C GLY A 31 -5.09 2.11 9.97
N VAL A 32 -4.28 2.05 8.91
CA VAL A 32 -3.47 3.21 8.48
C VAL A 32 -4.36 4.31 7.90
N LEU A 33 -5.31 3.93 7.05
CA LEU A 33 -6.32 4.84 6.50
C LEU A 33 -7.72 4.40 6.92
N THR A 34 -8.56 5.37 7.20
CA THR A 34 -10.01 5.16 7.34
C THR A 34 -10.67 4.94 5.98
N GLU A 35 -11.85 4.33 5.96
CA GLU A 35 -12.63 4.17 4.73
C GLU A 35 -12.92 5.51 4.03
N LYS A 36 -13.10 6.58 4.82
CA LYS A 36 -13.31 7.93 4.30
C LYS A 36 -12.06 8.45 3.58
N GLU A 37 -10.88 8.24 4.14
CA GLU A 37 -9.62 8.66 3.50
C GLU A 37 -9.32 7.83 2.24
N ILE A 38 -9.59 6.51 2.28
CA ILE A 38 -9.51 5.65 1.10
C ILE A 38 -10.47 6.15 0.00
N ALA A 39 -11.69 6.52 0.35
CA ALA A 39 -12.65 7.06 -0.61
C ALA A 39 -12.19 8.39 -1.21
N VAL A 40 -11.60 9.27 -0.41
CA VAL A 40 -11.01 10.53 -0.88
C VAL A 40 -9.87 10.27 -1.87
N LEU A 41 -8.94 9.37 -1.55
CA LEU A 41 -7.85 8.99 -2.46
C LEU A 41 -8.38 8.38 -3.76
N ARG A 42 -9.35 7.47 -3.69
CA ARG A 42 -9.97 6.90 -4.89
C ARG A 42 -10.66 7.95 -5.76
N SER A 43 -11.21 9.01 -5.16
CA SER A 43 -11.84 10.11 -5.90
C SER A 43 -10.85 10.93 -6.73
N THR A 44 -9.55 10.87 -6.42
CA THR A 44 -8.50 11.51 -7.24
C THR A 44 -8.11 10.67 -8.45
N GLY A 45 -8.59 9.42 -8.54
CA GLY A 45 -8.19 8.45 -9.57
C GLY A 45 -7.12 7.47 -9.11
N ALA A 46 -6.63 7.57 -7.87
CA ALA A 46 -5.68 6.60 -7.31
C ALA A 46 -6.36 5.23 -7.10
N LEU A 47 -5.64 4.17 -7.49
CA LEU A 47 -6.07 2.80 -7.20
C LEU A 47 -5.58 2.43 -5.80
N VAL A 48 -6.50 2.40 -4.84
CA VAL A 48 -6.21 2.09 -3.43
C VAL A 48 -6.91 0.82 -3.00
N THR A 49 -6.20 -0.12 -2.39
CA THR A 49 -6.70 -1.37 -1.82
C THR A 49 -6.38 -1.42 -0.33
N SER A 50 -7.40 -1.65 0.51
CA SER A 50 -7.19 -1.95 1.93
C SER A 50 -6.74 -3.40 2.06
N PHE A 51 -5.56 -3.62 2.61
CA PHE A 51 -5.09 -4.94 2.97
C PHE A 51 -5.82 -5.39 4.25
N ALA A 52 -6.56 -6.50 4.17
CA ALA A 52 -7.38 -6.98 5.28
C ALA A 52 -6.57 -7.78 6.33
N GLY A 53 -5.31 -8.11 6.04
CA GLY A 53 -4.40 -8.70 7.02
C GLY A 53 -3.81 -7.63 7.94
N HIS A 54 -2.92 -8.08 8.84
CA HIS A 54 -2.05 -7.18 9.60
C HIS A 54 -0.62 -7.40 9.13
N ALA A 55 0.02 -6.33 8.68
CA ALA A 55 1.46 -6.31 8.42
C ALA A 55 2.09 -5.34 9.42
N ARG A 56 2.39 -5.84 10.62
CA ARG A 56 3.04 -4.99 11.62
C ARG A 56 4.42 -4.59 11.12
N ALA A 57 4.63 -3.28 10.98
CA ALA A 57 5.97 -2.74 10.81
C ALA A 57 6.85 -3.19 11.98
N GLY A 58 7.91 -3.93 11.68
CA GLY A 58 8.83 -4.54 12.64
C GLY A 58 8.86 -6.06 12.57
N ASP A 59 7.79 -6.68 12.05
CA ASP A 59 7.64 -8.13 12.00
C ASP A 59 7.90 -8.67 10.58
N ALA A 60 9.02 -9.38 10.45
CA ALA A 60 9.45 -9.91 9.15
C ALA A 60 8.54 -11.03 8.64
N GLU A 61 7.92 -11.82 9.52
CA GLU A 61 7.03 -12.91 9.10
C GLU A 61 5.69 -12.37 8.62
N GLU A 62 5.09 -11.43 9.37
CA GLU A 62 3.87 -10.76 8.94
C GLU A 62 4.08 -9.97 7.64
N MET A 63 5.23 -9.30 7.51
CA MET A 63 5.57 -8.59 6.27
C MET A 63 5.74 -9.56 5.09
N ALA A 64 6.43 -10.69 5.27
CA ALA A 64 6.57 -11.70 4.21
C ALA A 64 5.23 -12.28 3.79
N CYS A 65 4.32 -12.51 4.75
CA CYS A 65 2.95 -12.96 4.47
C CYS A 65 2.18 -11.92 3.65
N ALA A 66 2.23 -10.64 4.03
CA ALA A 66 1.58 -9.56 3.30
C ALA A 66 2.11 -9.43 1.87
N VAL A 67 3.43 -9.52 1.71
CA VAL A 67 4.08 -9.53 0.38
C VAL A 67 3.60 -10.71 -0.45
N ALA A 68 3.55 -11.92 0.10
CA ALA A 68 3.07 -13.09 -0.62
C ALA A 68 1.64 -12.90 -1.14
N VAL A 69 0.73 -12.37 -0.30
CA VAL A 69 -0.65 -12.08 -0.71
C VAL A 69 -0.69 -11.03 -1.83
N ILE A 70 0.11 -9.97 -1.74
CA ILE A 70 0.16 -8.94 -2.80
C ILE A 70 0.73 -9.53 -4.10
N GLN A 71 1.74 -10.40 -4.01
CA GLN A 71 2.33 -11.10 -5.17
C GLN A 71 1.33 -12.04 -5.85
N GLU A 72 0.46 -12.72 -5.09
CA GLU A 72 -0.61 -13.56 -5.67
C GLU A 72 -1.56 -12.73 -6.54
N HIS A 73 -1.84 -11.48 -6.14
CA HIS A 73 -2.71 -10.58 -6.90
C HIS A 73 -1.96 -9.88 -8.06
N HIS A 74 -0.66 -9.64 -7.90
CA HIS A 74 0.16 -8.86 -8.83
C HIS A 74 1.51 -9.57 -9.12
N PRO A 75 1.50 -10.72 -9.80
CA PRO A 75 2.68 -11.61 -9.88
C PRO A 75 3.85 -11.05 -10.70
N ALA A 76 3.59 -10.09 -11.59
CA ALA A 76 4.61 -9.48 -12.46
C ALA A 76 5.04 -8.08 -12.01
N GLU A 77 4.42 -7.53 -10.97
CA GLU A 77 4.68 -6.16 -10.53
C GLU A 77 5.66 -6.16 -9.35
N PRO A 78 6.70 -5.31 -9.37
CA PRO A 78 7.51 -5.12 -8.19
C PRO A 78 6.66 -4.53 -7.06
N ILE A 79 7.02 -4.86 -5.82
CA ILE A 79 6.39 -4.34 -4.61
C ILE A 79 7.40 -3.44 -3.91
N TRP A 80 7.01 -2.19 -3.69
CA TRP A 80 7.72 -1.30 -2.79
C TRP A 80 7.12 -1.44 -1.39
N ILE A 81 7.99 -1.52 -0.38
CA ILE A 81 7.61 -1.61 1.03
C ILE A 81 8.43 -0.56 1.77
N GLU A 82 7.81 0.07 2.76
CA GLU A 82 8.50 0.96 3.68
C GLU A 82 9.63 0.22 4.40
N ALA A 83 10.85 0.75 4.32
CA ALA A 83 11.98 0.24 5.10
C ALA A 83 11.81 0.66 6.57
N MET A 84 11.96 -0.31 7.47
CA MET A 84 11.85 -0.13 8.92
C MET A 84 13.05 0.61 9.51
#